data_AF-A0A1A9WLF7-F1
#
_entry.id   AF-A0A1A9WLF7-F1
#
_cell.length_a   1.000
_cell.length_b   1.000
_cell.length_c   1.000
_cell.angle_alpha   90.00
_cell.angle_beta   90.00
_cell.angle_gamma   90.00
#
_symmetry.space_group_name_H-M   'P 1'
#
loop_
_entity.id
_entity.type
_entity.pdbx_description
1 polymer ?
#
loop_
_entity_poly.entity_id
_entity_poly.type
_entity_poly.pdbx_seq_one_letter_code
_entity_poly.pdbx_strand_id
1 'polypeptide(L)'
;MSMKAGERPEETAEVVALQNYLLECRDERIFAIKNDIKNVAKRVLFLLTHAIHTEAEIHLNSRTFILPGELEEVLDLSAIRLNVVRDNLETRLRLIFYNPTTRPLFDPT
;
A
#
# COMPACT_ATOMS: atom_id res chain seq x y z
N MET A 1 -8.92 4.58 -10.48
CA MET A 1 -8.02 4.65 -9.31
C MET A 1 -8.84 4.27 -8.10
N SER A 2 -8.56 3.11 -7.49
CA SER A 2 -9.47 2.38 -6.60
C SER A 2 -9.71 3.12 -5.27
N MET A 3 -10.97 3.41 -4.97
CA MET A 3 -11.46 4.12 -3.78
C MET A 3 -11.24 3.36 -2.45
N LYS A 4 -10.70 2.15 -2.49
CA LYS A 4 -10.53 1.28 -1.31
C LYS A 4 -9.36 1.65 -0.39
N ALA A 5 -8.49 2.58 -0.78
CA ALA A 5 -7.34 2.96 0.02
C ALA A 5 -7.67 3.95 1.16
N GLY A 6 -8.91 4.46 1.25
CA GLY A 6 -9.32 5.45 2.25
C GLY A 6 -10.33 4.94 3.29
N GLU A 7 -10.98 3.81 3.04
CA GLU A 7 -12.04 3.29 3.91
C GLU A 7 -11.44 2.55 5.10
N ARG A 8 -12.04 2.76 6.28
CA ARG A 8 -11.64 2.08 7.51
C ARG A 8 -12.24 0.68 7.46
N PRO A 9 -11.43 -0.39 7.35
CA PRO A 9 -11.98 -1.74 7.28
C PRO A 9 -12.66 -2.07 8.62
N GLU A 10 -13.93 -2.47 8.56
CA GLU A 10 -14.73 -2.80 9.74
C GLU A 10 -14.68 -4.29 10.07
N GLU A 11 -14.31 -5.11 9.08
CA GLU A 11 -14.26 -6.57 9.18
C GLU A 11 -12.83 -7.13 9.11
N THR A 12 -12.59 -8.20 9.87
CA THR A 12 -11.29 -8.91 9.88
C THR A 12 -10.86 -9.37 8.50
N ALA A 13 -11.80 -9.80 7.65
CA ALA A 13 -11.51 -10.25 6.28
C ALA A 13 -10.96 -9.11 5.39
N GLU A 14 -11.48 -7.89 5.55
CA GLU A 14 -11.04 -6.71 4.80
C GLU A 14 -9.62 -6.28 5.22
N VAL A 15 -9.32 -6.35 6.52
CA VAL A 15 -7.96 -6.06 7.02
C VAL A 15 -6.95 -7.01 6.41
N VAL A 16 -7.25 -8.31 6.39
CA VAL A 16 -6.36 -9.32 5.79
C VAL A 16 -6.20 -9.09 4.28
N ALA A 17 -7.28 -8.79 3.56
CA ALA A 17 -7.22 -8.48 2.13
C ALA A 17 -6.35 -7.25 1.84
N LEU A 18 -6.48 -6.18 2.64
CA LEU A 18 -5.65 -4.99 2.53
C LEU A 18 -4.19 -5.25 2.90
N GLN A 19 -3.92 -6.10 3.91
CA GLN A 19 -2.56 -6.51 4.25
C GLN A 19 -1.88 -7.24 3.09
N ASN A 20 -2.58 -8.22 2.50
CA ASN A 20 -2.06 -8.96 1.35
C ASN A 20 -1.82 -8.03 0.15
N TYR A 21 -2.73 -7.09 -0.10
CA TYR A 21 -2.56 -6.10 -1.16
C TYR A 21 -1.34 -5.19 -0.95
N LEU A 22 -1.11 -4.72 0.29
CA LEU A 22 0.07 -3.90 0.61
C LEU A 22 1.37 -4.69 0.41
N LEU A 23 1.39 -5.97 0.79
CA LEU A 23 2.53 -6.86 0.55
C LEU A 23 2.82 -7.05 -0.93
N GLU A 24 1.80 -7.37 -1.74
CA GLU A 24 1.93 -7.49 -3.20
C GLU A 24 2.46 -6.20 -3.83
N CYS A 25 1.93 -5.06 -3.41
CA CYS A 25 2.37 -3.76 -3.93
C CYS A 25 3.85 -3.50 -3.63
N ARG A 26 4.29 -3.78 -2.41
CA ARG A 26 5.67 -3.51 -1.98
C ARG A 26 6.67 -4.49 -2.59
N ASP A 27 6.36 -5.78 -2.54
CA ASP A 27 7.34 -6.83 -2.82
C ASP A 27 7.41 -7.15 -4.33
N GLU A 28 6.31 -6.95 -5.07
CA GLU A 28 6.25 -7.25 -6.51
C GLU A 28 6.15 -5.98 -7.36
N ARG A 29 5.13 -5.16 -7.14
CA ARG A 29 4.78 -4.08 -8.08
C ARG A 29 5.78 -2.92 -8.04
N ILE A 30 6.16 -2.45 -6.86
CA ILE A 30 7.17 -1.39 -6.71
C ILE A 30 8.53 -1.89 -7.21
N PHE A 31 8.87 -3.14 -6.90
CA PHE A 31 10.12 -3.74 -7.38
C PHE A 31 10.18 -3.74 -8.92
N ALA A 32 9.11 -4.16 -9.58
CA ALA A 32 9.02 -4.14 -11.05
C ALA A 32 9.18 -2.73 -11.62
N ILE A 33 8.45 -1.75 -11.07
CA ILE A 33 8.52 -0.34 -11.52
C ILE A 33 9.93 0.25 -11.34
N LYS A 34 10.59 -0.03 -10.21
CA LYS A 34 11.98 0.42 -9.96
C LYS A 34 12.94 -0.19 -10.99
N ASN A 35 12.71 -1.43 -11.41
CA ASN A 35 13.52 -2.06 -12.43
C ASN A 35 13.31 -1.44 -13.82
N ASP A 36 12.05 -1.17 -14.19
CA ASP A 36 11.72 -0.51 -15.45
C ASP A 36 12.29 0.91 -15.52
N ILE A 37 12.23 1.65 -14.41
CA ILE A 37 12.83 2.98 -14.30
C ILE A 37 14.33 2.97 -14.55
N LYS A 38 15.07 1.96 -14.07
CA LYS A 38 16.51 1.83 -14.37
C LYS A 38 16.76 1.70 -15.87
N ASN A 39 15.87 1.03 -16.61
CA ASN A 39 15.99 0.89 -18.06
C ASN A 39 15.63 2.19 -18.79
N VAL A 40 14.56 2.86 -18.35
CA VAL A 40 14.13 4.16 -18.91
C VAL A 40 15.18 5.23 -18.65
N ALA A 41 15.80 5.25 -17.46
CA ALA A 41 16.85 6.22 -17.11
C ALA A 41 18.00 6.22 -18.11
N LYS A 42 18.46 5.04 -18.58
CA LYS A 42 19.49 4.94 -19.61
C LYS A 42 19.07 5.58 -20.94
N ARG A 43 17.81 5.40 -21.32
CA ARG A 43 17.24 5.96 -22.57
C ARG A 43 17.05 7.47 -22.47
N VAL A 44 16.54 7.96 -21.35
CA VAL A 44 16.38 9.41 -21.11
C VAL A 44 17.74 10.09 -21.06
N LEU A 45 18.75 9.50 -20.42
CA LEU A 45 20.11 10.05 -20.41
C LEU A 45 20.70 10.16 -21.83
N PHE A 46 20.45 9.17 -22.68
CA PHE A 46 20.80 9.25 -24.09
C PHE A 46 20.08 10.40 -24.81
N LEU A 47 18.77 10.55 -24.58
CA LEU A 47 17.99 11.63 -25.21
C LEU A 47 18.43 13.01 -24.71
N LEU A 48 18.74 13.17 -23.42
CA LEU A 48 19.22 14.43 -22.84
C LEU A 48 20.56 14.90 -23.43
N THR A 49 21.34 13.98 -24.02
CA THR A 49 22.63 14.29 -24.66
C THR A 49 22.53 14.53 -26.17
N HIS A 50 21.41 14.15 -26.80
CA HIS A 50 21.25 14.17 -28.27
C HIS A 50 20.05 14.98 -28.78
N ALA A 51 19.20 15.49 -27.89
CA ALA A 51 18.03 16.29 -28.23
C ALA A 51 17.88 17.48 -27.27
N ILE A 52 17.27 18.55 -27.75
CA ILE A 52 16.84 19.68 -26.91
C ILE A 52 15.52 19.26 -26.26
N HIS A 53 15.47 19.36 -24.93
CA HIS A 53 14.28 19.09 -24.15
C HIS A 53 13.73 20.39 -23.59
N THR A 54 12.41 20.49 -23.58
CA THR A 54 11.71 21.57 -22.88
C THR A 54 11.78 21.35 -21.38
N GLU A 55 11.60 22.43 -20.62
CA GLU A 55 11.55 22.38 -19.15
C GLU A 55 10.45 21.41 -18.66
N ALA A 56 9.30 21.37 -19.33
CA ALA A 56 8.21 20.47 -18.99
C ALA A 56 8.59 18.99 -19.13
N GLU A 57 9.32 18.63 -20.19
CA GLU A 57 9.81 17.25 -20.41
C GLU A 57 10.86 16.84 -19.37
N ILE A 58 11.79 17.75 -19.05
CA ILE A 58 12.79 17.52 -18.00
C ILE A 58 12.10 17.31 -16.65
N HIS A 59 11.10 18.13 -16.33
CA HIS A 59 10.34 18.01 -15.11
C HIS A 59 9.59 16.68 -15.04
N LEU A 60 8.90 16.29 -16.12
CA LEU A 60 8.17 15.02 -16.19
C LEU A 60 9.08 13.80 -16.00
N ASN A 61 10.24 13.79 -16.67
CA ASN A 61 11.23 12.72 -16.51
C ASN A 61 11.73 12.65 -15.07
N SER A 62 12.03 13.80 -14.46
CA SER A 62 12.47 13.89 -13.07
C SER A 62 11.42 13.35 -12.09
N ARG A 63 10.15 13.73 -12.27
CA ARG A 63 9.02 13.20 -11.46
C ARG A 63 8.90 11.68 -11.59
N THR A 64 9.06 11.15 -12.79
CA THR A 64 8.97 9.70 -13.06
C THR A 64 10.04 8.92 -12.28
N PHE A 65 11.24 9.48 -12.12
CA PHE A 65 12.33 8.83 -11.40
C PHE A 65 12.16 8.87 -9.87
N ILE A 66 11.45 9.86 -9.35
CA ILE A 66 11.21 10.04 -7.91
C ILE A 66 9.97 9.27 -7.43
N LEU A 67 8.98 9.11 -8.31
CA LEU A 67 7.68 8.49 -8.01
C LEU A 67 7.74 7.17 -7.23
N PRO A 68 8.65 6.21 -7.50
CA PRO A 68 8.70 4.97 -6.72
C PRO A 68 8.98 5.20 -5.24
N GLY A 69 9.84 6.17 -4.90
CA GLY A 69 10.14 6.51 -3.50
C GLY A 69 8.91 7.12 -2.81
N GLU A 70 8.21 8.03 -3.50
CA GLU A 70 6.95 8.59 -2.99
C GLU A 70 5.89 7.50 -2.78
N LEU A 71 5.83 6.49 -3.65
CA LEU A 71 4.92 5.35 -3.51
C LEU A 71 5.29 4.46 -2.31
N GLU A 72 6.58 4.21 -2.06
CA GLU A 72 7.05 3.47 -0.88
C GLU A 72 6.59 4.16 0.41
N GLU A 73 6.77 5.48 0.53
CA GLU A 73 6.32 6.25 1.70
C GLU A 73 4.81 6.16 1.93
N VAL A 74 4.01 6.22 0.86
CA VAL A 74 2.55 6.10 0.96
C VAL A 74 2.13 4.70 1.39
N LEU A 75 2.80 3.65 0.89
CA LEU A 75 2.54 2.27 1.33
C LEU A 75 2.91 2.06 2.79
N ASP A 76 4.03 2.63 3.25
CA ASP A 76 4.46 2.54 4.65
C ASP A 76 3.46 3.21 5.59
N LEU A 77 3.00 4.43 5.27
CA LEU A 77 1.95 5.11 6.02
C LEU A 77 0.64 4.30 6.03
N SER A 78 0.29 3.70 4.91
CA SER A 78 -0.90 2.85 4.79
C SER A 78 -0.79 1.58 5.66
N ALA A 79 0.40 0.97 5.72
CA ALA A 79 0.67 -0.19 6.56
C ALA A 79 0.61 0.15 8.06
N ILE A 80 1.17 1.29 8.47
CA ILE A 80 1.07 1.79 9.86
C ILE A 80 -0.41 1.96 10.23
N ARG A 81 -1.19 2.63 9.40
CA ARG A 81 -2.62 2.85 9.64
C ARG A 81 -3.39 1.53 9.73
N LEU A 82 -3.08 0.57 8.88
CA LEU A 82 -3.73 -0.74 8.88
C LEU A 82 -3.41 -1.56 10.14
N ASN A 83 -2.17 -1.49 10.64
CA ASN A 83 -1.79 -2.13 11.90
C ASN A 83 -2.59 -1.59 13.10
N VAL A 84 -2.82 -0.28 13.16
CA VAL A 84 -3.67 0.32 14.22
C VAL A 84 -5.10 -0.23 14.17
N VAL A 85 -5.66 -0.40 12.98
CA VAL A 85 -7.01 -0.98 12.83
C VAL A 85 -7.03 -2.45 13.24
N ARG A 86 -6.01 -3.22 12.84
CA ARG A 86 -5.85 -4.63 13.25
C ARG A 86 -5.78 -4.76 14.77
N ASP A 87 -4.95 -3.97 15.44
CA ASP A 87 -4.76 -4.06 16.89
C ASP A 87 -6.05 -3.71 17.65
N ASN A 88 -6.86 -2.78 17.12
CA ASN A 88 -8.17 -2.45 17.66
C ASN A 88 -9.16 -3.62 17.53
N LEU A 89 -9.24 -4.26 16.36
CA LEU A 89 -10.07 -5.44 16.13
C LEU A 89 -9.64 -6.62 17.01
N GLU A 90 -8.34 -6.86 17.13
CA GLU A 90 -7.81 -7.92 17.99
C GLU A 90 -8.17 -7.69 19.46
N THR A 91 -8.08 -6.44 19.93
CA THR A 91 -8.50 -6.07 21.29
C THR A 91 -9.99 -6.36 21.50
N ARG A 92 -10.84 -6.01 20.53
CA ARG A 92 -12.29 -6.33 20.57
C ARG A 92 -12.54 -7.84 20.62
N LEU A 93 -11.84 -8.61 19.80
CA LEU A 93 -11.96 -10.07 19.79
C LEU A 93 -11.52 -10.67 21.13
N ARG A 94 -10.38 -10.25 21.67
CA ARG A 94 -9.90 -10.72 22.99
C ARG A 94 -10.90 -10.42 24.11
N LEU A 95 -11.54 -9.24 24.09
CA LEU A 95 -12.60 -8.92 25.05
C LEU A 95 -13.82 -9.84 24.94
N ILE A 96 -14.24 -10.20 23.73
CA ILE A 96 -15.31 -11.17 23.50
C ILE A 96 -14.94 -12.56 24.04
N PHE A 97 -13.70 -13.00 23.83
CA PHE A 97 -13.23 -14.31 24.29
C PHE A 97 -12.96 -14.40 25.79
N TYR A 98 -12.57 -13.28 26.43
CA TYR A 98 -12.23 -13.25 27.86
C TYR A 98 -13.43 -12.91 28.78
N ASN A 99 -14.55 -12.42 28.23
CA ASN A 99 -15.73 -12.10 29.02
C ASN A 99 -16.73 -13.29 29.03
N PRO A 100 -16.93 -13.99 30.17
CA PRO A 100 -17.80 -15.17 30.22
C PRO A 100 -19.29 -14.88 30.03
N THR A 101 -19.72 -13.60 30.07
CA THR A 101 -21.12 -13.17 29.89
C THR A 101 -21.52 -12.92 28.43
N THR A 102 -20.58 -12.95 27.48
CA THR A 102 -20.86 -12.75 26.03
C THR A 102 -20.88 -14.03 25.21
N ARG A 103 -20.84 -15.23 25.83
CA ARG A 103 -21.20 -16.47 25.11
C ARG A 103 -22.66 -16.36 24.69
N PRO A 104 -23.00 -16.41 23.38
CA PRO A 104 -24.37 -16.69 23.01
C PRO A 104 -24.69 -18.05 23.63
N LEU A 105 -25.79 -18.09 24.37
CA LEU A 105 -26.40 -19.33 24.84
C LEU A 105 -26.53 -20.26 23.63
N PHE A 106 -25.65 -21.25 23.53
CA PHE A 106 -25.87 -22.40 22.69
C PHE A 106 -27.07 -23.10 23.33
N ASP A 107 -28.25 -22.85 22.79
CA ASP A 107 -29.47 -23.56 23.15
C ASP A 107 -29.40 -24.95 22.49
N PRO A 108 -29.27 -26.05 23.26
CA PRO A 108 -29.35 -27.38 22.70
C PRO A 108 -30.81 -27.82 22.79
N THR A 109 -31.56 -27.59 21.71
CA THR A 109 -32.80 -28.33 21.42
C THR A 109 -32.66 -29.06 20.09
#